data_AF-A0A832MV39-F1
#
_entry.id   AF-A0A832MV39-F1
#
_cell.length_a   1.000
_cell.length_b   1.000
_cell.length_c   1.000
_cell.angle_alpha   90.00
_cell.angle_beta   90.00
_cell.angle_gamma   90.00
#
_symmetry.space_group_name_H-M   'P 1'
#
loop_
_entity.id
_entity.type
_entity.pdbx_description
1 polymer ?
#
loop_
_entity_poly.entity_id
_entity_poly.type
_entity_poly.pdbx_seq_one_letter_code
_entity_poly.pdbx_strand_id
1 'polypeptide(L)'
;MNLKQKNYLLIILITLWPFLINAQSKGLDEQINDAFMPFAIWWENFIFTQVIIGGVGIPVVLILLLFGASFFTVYFKFVNIRHFVTAIKVVRGNYDSLEETTPIVKPHVFEVDGDLVDTIKDESHHGEVNHFQALATAVSGTVGLGNIAMVAVAISIGGPGATFWMVIA
;
A
#
# COMPACT_ATOMS: atom_id res chain seq x y z
N MET A 1 12.22 59.10 3.04
CA MET A 1 12.29 58.37 4.33
C MET A 1 13.77 58.11 4.64
N ASN A 2 14.27 58.57 5.78
CA ASN A 2 15.70 58.46 6.10
C ASN A 2 16.10 56.98 6.28
N LEU A 3 17.34 56.61 5.90
CA LEU A 3 17.85 55.23 5.99
C LEU A 3 17.64 54.61 7.38
N LYS A 4 17.80 55.40 8.45
CA LYS A 4 17.55 54.96 9.83
C LYS A 4 16.09 54.54 10.06
N GLN A 5 15.12 55.29 9.52
CA GLN A 5 13.69 55.02 9.67
C GLN A 5 13.28 53.72 8.95
N LYS A 6 13.86 53.45 7.78
CA LYS A 6 13.65 52.20 7.03
C LYS A 6 14.18 50.98 7.80
N ASN A 7 15.34 51.10 8.46
CA ASN A 7 15.91 50.01 9.26
C ASN A 7 15.07 49.71 10.51
N TYR A 8 14.53 50.72 11.20
CA TYR A 8 13.61 50.49 12.33
C TYR A 8 12.32 49.78 11.90
N LEU A 9 11.75 50.16 10.75
CA LEU A 9 10.57 49.48 10.20
C LEU A 9 10.86 48.02 9.81
N LEU A 10 12.03 47.73 9.24
CA LEU A 10 12.44 46.37 8.91
C LEU A 10 12.62 45.51 10.16
N ILE A 11 13.21 46.07 11.23
CA ILE A 11 13.37 45.36 12.51
C ILE A 11 12.00 45.02 13.11
N ILE A 12 11.06 45.98 13.13
CA ILE A 12 9.70 45.77 13.62
C ILE A 12 8.99 44.66 12.83
N LEU A 13 9.10 44.67 11.50
CA LEU A 13 8.49 43.67 10.63
C LEU A 13 9.05 42.26 10.89
N ILE A 14 10.36 42.14 11.13
CA ILE A 14 11.02 40.87 11.43
C ILE A 14 10.64 40.36 12.82
N THR A 15 10.52 41.23 13.83
CA THR A 15 10.05 40.83 15.16
C THR A 15 8.58 40.43 15.20
N LEU A 16 7.75 40.94 14.28
CA LEU A 16 6.33 40.57 14.17
C LEU A 16 6.10 39.33 13.31
N TRP A 17 7.07 38.94 12.48
CA TRP A 17 7.02 37.73 11.64
C TRP A 17 6.68 36.44 12.40
N PRO A 18 7.31 36.11 13.55
CA PRO A 18 6.97 34.87 14.28
C PRO A 18 5.56 34.89 14.90
N PHE A 19 4.94 36.05 15.08
CA PHE A 19 3.57 36.16 15.60
C PHE A 19 2.50 35.91 14.52
N LEU A 20 2.83 36.10 13.23
CA LEU A 20 1.93 35.81 12.11
C LEU A 20 1.84 34.30 11.80
N ILE A 21 2.89 33.54 12.10
CA ILE A 21 2.94 32.08 11.87
C ILE A 21 2.05 31.34 12.89
N ASN A 22 1.96 31.84 14.12
CA ASN A 22 1.21 31.20 15.22
C ASN A 22 -0.31 31.48 15.18
N ALA A 23 -0.82 32.23 14.18
CA ALA A 23 -2.23 32.55 14.04
C ALA A 23 -2.96 31.72 12.96
N GLN A 24 -2.31 30.69 12.39
CA GLN A 24 -3.01 29.76 11.50
C GLN A 24 -3.97 28.89 12.30
N SER A 25 -5.25 28.93 11.92
CA SER A 25 -6.23 27.91 12.32
C SER A 25 -5.71 26.54 11.89
N LYS A 26 -5.82 25.53 12.77
CA LYS A 26 -5.52 24.12 12.42
C LYS A 26 -6.12 23.79 11.07
N GLY A 27 -5.28 23.34 10.13
CA GLY A 27 -5.73 22.93 8.79
C GLY A 27 -6.73 21.77 8.88
N LEU A 28 -7.55 21.56 7.85
CA LEU A 28 -8.50 20.44 7.81
C LEU A 28 -7.79 19.10 8.03
N ASP A 29 -6.61 18.91 7.46
CA ASP A 29 -5.79 17.71 7.63
C ASP A 29 -5.37 17.49 9.09
N GLU A 30 -5.05 18.56 9.80
CA GLU A 30 -4.62 18.51 11.20
C GLU A 30 -5.81 18.28 12.15
N GLN A 31 -6.98 18.84 11.84
CA GLN A 31 -8.22 18.55 12.57
C GLN A 31 -8.67 17.11 12.38
N ILE A 32 -8.56 16.58 11.17
CA ILE A 32 -8.84 15.16 10.87
C ILE A 32 -7.84 14.30 11.62
N ASN A 33 -6.54 14.58 11.52
CA ASN A 33 -5.51 13.84 12.26
C ASN A 33 -5.81 13.82 13.77
N ASP A 34 -6.05 14.98 14.38
CA ASP A 34 -6.36 15.08 15.82
C ASP A 34 -7.60 14.28 16.23
N ALA A 35 -8.63 14.23 15.37
CA ALA A 35 -9.82 13.44 15.60
C ALA A 35 -9.57 11.92 15.47
N PHE A 36 -8.67 11.51 14.58
CA PHE A 36 -8.32 10.10 14.35
C PHE A 36 -7.24 9.57 15.29
N MET A 37 -6.33 10.42 15.77
CA MET A 37 -5.26 10.07 16.70
C MET A 37 -5.72 9.27 17.93
N PRO A 38 -6.78 9.63 18.67
CA PRO A 38 -7.19 8.86 19.86
C PRO A 38 -7.58 7.42 19.52
N PHE A 39 -8.17 7.19 18.35
CA PHE A 39 -8.48 5.84 17.88
C PHE A 39 -7.22 5.09 17.43
N ALA A 40 -6.34 5.76 16.67
CA ALA A 40 -5.08 5.18 16.22
C ALA A 40 -4.20 4.74 17.40
N ILE A 41 -4.05 5.59 18.42
CA ILE A 41 -3.25 5.29 19.62
C ILE A 41 -3.87 4.14 20.42
N TRP A 42 -5.20 4.11 20.55
CA TRP A 42 -5.87 2.98 21.22
C TRP A 42 -5.59 1.66 20.50
N TRP A 43 -5.70 1.65 19.17
CA TRP A 43 -5.40 0.47 18.35
C TRP A 43 -3.91 0.09 18.40
N GLU A 44 -3.02 1.07 18.27
CA GLU A 44 -1.56 0.91 18.33
C GLU A 44 -1.14 0.20 19.61
N ASN A 45 -1.60 0.69 20.76
CA ASN A 45 -1.29 0.08 22.05
C ASN A 45 -1.77 -1.38 22.14
N PHE A 46 -2.92 -1.69 21.55
CA PHE A 46 -3.43 -3.06 21.51
C PHE A 46 -2.54 -3.97 20.64
N ILE A 47 -2.23 -3.56 19.41
CA ILE A 47 -1.48 -4.40 18.47
C ILE A 47 0.02 -4.53 18.84
N PHE A 48 0.61 -3.49 19.44
CA PHE A 48 2.01 -3.46 19.86
C PHE A 48 2.21 -3.83 21.32
N THR A 49 1.17 -4.29 22.03
CA THR A 49 1.33 -4.92 23.34
C THR A 49 2.35 -6.05 23.22
N GLN A 50 3.40 -6.01 24.04
CA GLN A 50 4.46 -7.01 24.02
C GLN A 50 4.15 -8.12 25.01
N VAL A 51 4.21 -9.37 24.54
CA VAL A 51 4.15 -10.57 25.37
C VAL A 51 5.58 -11.07 25.56
N ILE A 52 5.98 -11.27 26.81
CA ILE A 52 7.32 -11.76 27.14
C ILE A 52 7.32 -13.29 26.99
N ILE A 53 8.03 -13.78 25.98
CA ILE A 53 8.20 -15.22 25.72
C ILE A 53 9.69 -15.51 25.71
N GLY A 54 10.19 -16.32 26.64
CA GLY A 54 11.60 -16.70 26.69
C GLY A 54 12.57 -15.53 26.96
N GLY A 55 12.11 -14.46 27.63
CA GLY A 55 12.90 -13.26 27.91
C GLY A 55 12.95 -12.24 26.76
N VAL A 56 12.26 -12.50 25.64
CA VAL A 56 12.13 -11.58 24.51
C VAL A 56 10.71 -11.01 24.47
N GLY A 57 10.58 -9.69 24.39
CA GLY A 57 9.29 -9.00 24.23
C GLY A 57 8.82 -9.05 22.79
N ILE A 58 7.83 -9.90 22.50
CA ILE A 58 7.29 -10.08 21.14
C ILE A 58 5.96 -9.32 21.02
N PRO A 59 5.79 -8.42 20.04
CA PRO A 59 4.52 -7.73 19.81
C PRO A 59 3.39 -8.72 19.44
N VAL A 60 2.19 -8.51 19.99
CA VAL A 60 1.00 -9.33 19.68
C VAL A 60 0.71 -9.39 18.18
N VAL A 61 0.89 -8.27 17.46
CA VAL A 61 0.73 -8.22 16.01
C VAL A 61 1.59 -9.24 15.28
N LEU A 62 2.83 -9.49 15.74
CA LEU A 62 3.72 -10.45 15.11
C LEU A 62 3.21 -11.88 15.31
N ILE A 63 2.69 -12.18 16.51
CA ILE A 63 2.09 -13.49 16.82
C ILE A 63 0.85 -13.72 15.95
N LEU A 64 -0.02 -12.70 15.82
CA LEU A 64 -1.21 -12.76 15.00
C LEU A 64 -0.88 -12.97 13.52
N LEU A 65 0.09 -12.23 12.98
CA LEU A 65 0.54 -12.35 11.60
C LEU A 65 1.19 -13.72 11.32
N LEU A 66 2.06 -14.19 12.21
CA LEU A 66 2.71 -15.50 12.07
C LEU A 66 1.67 -16.64 12.12
N PHE A 67 0.71 -16.56 13.05
CA PHE A 67 -0.38 -17.53 13.15
C PHE A 67 -1.26 -17.52 11.90
N GLY A 68 -1.70 -16.34 11.44
CA GLY A 68 -2.50 -16.18 10.23
C GLY A 68 -1.79 -16.72 9.00
N ALA A 69 -0.53 -16.32 8.78
CA ALA A 69 0.29 -16.80 7.67
C ALA A 69 0.48 -18.32 7.69
N SER A 70 0.79 -18.88 8.86
CA SER A 70 0.94 -20.32 9.05
C SER A 70 -0.37 -21.07 8.78
N PHE A 71 -1.49 -20.57 9.31
CA PHE A 71 -2.82 -21.15 9.12
C PHE A 71 -3.21 -21.16 7.64
N PHE A 72 -3.15 -20.01 6.96
CA PHE A 72 -3.50 -19.92 5.54
C PHE A 72 -2.57 -20.75 4.65
N THR A 73 -1.27 -20.80 4.98
CA THR A 73 -0.30 -21.61 4.24
C THR A 73 -0.64 -23.10 4.31
N VAL A 74 -0.96 -23.62 5.51
CA VAL A 74 -1.35 -25.03 5.68
C VAL A 74 -2.74 -25.31 5.09
N TYR A 75 -3.70 -24.42 5.35
CA TYR A 75 -5.08 -24.54 4.87
C TYR A 75 -5.14 -24.63 3.34
N PHE A 76 -4.39 -23.77 2.64
CA PHE A 76 -4.29 -23.80 1.18
C PHE A 76 -3.25 -24.81 0.66
N LYS A 77 -2.71 -25.69 1.52
CA LYS A 77 -1.75 -26.74 1.16
C LYS A 77 -0.53 -26.17 0.43
N PHE A 78 0.06 -25.08 0.89
CA PHE A 78 1.21 -24.41 0.25
C PHE A 78 0.94 -23.97 -1.20
N VAL A 79 -0.21 -23.33 -1.45
CA VAL A 79 -0.61 -22.84 -2.78
C VAL A 79 0.45 -21.96 -3.44
N ASN A 80 1.12 -21.10 -2.66
CA ASN A 80 2.19 -20.21 -3.13
C ASN A 80 3.34 -20.98 -3.79
N ILE A 81 3.64 -22.20 -3.35
CA ILE A 81 4.68 -23.06 -3.94
C ILE A 81 4.09 -23.89 -5.08
N ARG A 82 2.93 -24.51 -4.87
CA ARG A 82 2.33 -25.45 -5.85
C ARG A 82 1.97 -24.76 -7.18
N HIS A 83 1.43 -23.54 -7.12
CA HIS A 83 0.96 -22.82 -8.30
C HIS A 83 1.92 -21.74 -8.77
N PHE A 84 3.12 -21.64 -8.19
CA PHE A 84 4.13 -20.66 -8.60
C PHE A 84 4.43 -20.73 -10.10
N VAL A 85 4.67 -21.95 -10.61
CA VAL A 85 4.97 -22.16 -12.04
C VAL A 85 3.80 -21.75 -12.92
N THR A 86 2.56 -22.04 -12.50
CA THR A 86 1.35 -21.63 -13.22
C THR A 86 1.21 -20.12 -13.25
N ALA A 87 1.43 -19.44 -12.11
CA ALA A 87 1.40 -17.98 -12.03
C ALA A 87 2.42 -17.34 -12.98
N ILE A 88 3.65 -17.89 -13.06
CA ILE A 88 4.67 -17.41 -14.02
C ILE A 88 4.21 -17.61 -15.47
N LYS A 89 3.56 -18.73 -15.79
CA LYS A 89 3.03 -18.96 -17.15
C LYS A 89 1.88 -17.99 -17.49
N VAL A 90 1.04 -17.63 -16.54
CA VAL A 90 -0.04 -16.62 -16.69
C VAL A 90 0.55 -15.25 -16.98
N VAL A 91 1.47 -14.79 -16.16
CA VAL A 91 2.13 -13.48 -16.33
C VAL A 91 2.94 -13.41 -17.64
N ARG A 92 3.46 -14.54 -18.13
CA ARG A 92 4.16 -14.60 -19.42
C ARG A 92 3.22 -14.52 -20.63
N GLY A 93 1.91 -14.43 -20.43
CA GLY A 93 0.90 -14.32 -21.48
C GLY A 93 0.51 -15.64 -22.14
N ASN A 94 0.93 -16.78 -21.59
CA ASN A 94 0.59 -18.10 -22.15
C ASN A 94 -0.90 -18.46 -22.04
N TYR A 95 -1.69 -17.63 -21.35
CA TYR A 95 -3.11 -17.84 -21.11
C TYR A 95 -3.98 -16.65 -21.54
N ASP A 96 -3.40 -15.60 -22.13
CA ASP A 96 -4.14 -14.40 -22.55
C ASP A 96 -5.14 -14.72 -23.69
N SER A 97 -4.86 -15.75 -24.49
CA SER A 97 -5.77 -16.24 -25.55
C SER A 97 -7.02 -16.95 -25.03
N LEU A 98 -7.10 -17.28 -23.74
CA LEU A 98 -8.31 -17.82 -23.11
C LEU A 98 -9.29 -16.72 -22.72
N GLU A 99 -8.84 -15.46 -22.70
CA GLU A 99 -9.65 -14.28 -22.40
C GLU A 99 -10.21 -13.62 -23.66
N GLU A 100 -9.74 -14.05 -24.84
CA GLU A 100 -10.37 -13.78 -26.14
C GLU A 100 -11.69 -14.56 -26.25
N THR A 101 -12.66 -14.19 -25.41
CA THR A 101 -14.04 -14.61 -25.63
C THR A 101 -14.50 -13.87 -26.87
N THR A 102 -14.57 -14.58 -27.99
CA THR A 102 -15.27 -14.11 -29.19
C THR A 102 -16.62 -13.56 -28.74
N PRO A 103 -16.98 -12.31 -29.03
CA PRO A 103 -18.30 -11.82 -28.69
C PRO A 103 -19.27 -12.75 -29.41
N ILE A 104 -20.06 -13.51 -28.64
CA ILE A 104 -21.17 -14.28 -29.18
C ILE A 104 -22.14 -13.21 -29.67
N VAL A 105 -21.99 -12.80 -30.94
CA VAL A 105 -22.93 -11.93 -31.63
C VAL A 105 -24.24 -12.70 -31.65
N LYS A 106 -25.11 -12.43 -30.68
CA LYS A 106 -26.48 -12.93 -30.67
C LYS A 106 -27.12 -12.43 -31.96
N PRO A 107 -27.58 -13.32 -32.85
CA PRO A 107 -28.10 -12.87 -34.13
C PRO A 107 -29.41 -12.11 -33.87
N HIS A 108 -29.41 -10.83 -34.23
CA HIS A 108 -30.57 -9.97 -34.46
C HIS A 108 -31.19 -9.31 -33.22
N VAL A 109 -30.55 -8.25 -32.75
CA VAL A 109 -31.22 -7.14 -32.06
C VAL A 109 -30.61 -5.84 -32.60
N PHE A 110 -31.39 -4.77 -32.74
CA PHE A 110 -30.95 -3.48 -33.28
C PHE A 110 -29.80 -2.91 -32.44
N GLU A 111 -28.59 -3.12 -32.91
CA GLU A 111 -27.35 -2.64 -32.31
C GLU A 111 -27.05 -1.24 -32.89
N VAL A 112 -27.10 -0.22 -32.05
CA VAL A 112 -26.65 1.14 -32.40
C VAL A 112 -25.34 1.35 -31.65
N ASP A 113 -24.24 1.58 -32.36
CA ASP A 113 -22.90 1.77 -31.79
C ASP A 113 -22.39 0.64 -30.87
N GLY A 114 -22.77 -0.63 -31.12
CA GLY A 114 -22.19 -1.77 -30.42
C GLY A 114 -22.86 -2.16 -29.10
N ASP A 115 -24.01 -1.56 -28.77
CA ASP A 115 -24.71 -1.78 -27.50
C ASP A 115 -26.20 -2.12 -27.69
N LEU A 116 -26.75 -2.86 -26.74
CA LEU A 116 -28.17 -3.20 -26.67
C LEU A 116 -28.93 -2.08 -25.95
N VAL A 117 -29.89 -1.45 -26.63
CA VAL A 117 -30.79 -0.46 -25.99
C VAL A 117 -31.45 -1.08 -24.75
N ASP A 118 -31.35 -0.38 -23.62
CA ASP A 118 -31.81 -0.78 -22.27
C ASP A 118 -31.04 -1.91 -21.55
N THR A 119 -29.78 -2.20 -21.92
CA THR A 119 -28.91 -3.12 -21.16
C THR A 119 -27.63 -2.41 -20.70
N ILE A 120 -27.13 -2.72 -19.49
CA ILE A 120 -25.81 -2.27 -19.06
C ILE A 120 -24.76 -3.03 -19.88
N LYS A 121 -23.96 -2.32 -20.68
CA LYS A 121 -22.82 -2.87 -21.41
C LYS A 121 -21.88 -3.59 -20.43
N ASP A 122 -21.70 -4.89 -20.62
CA ASP A 122 -20.73 -5.67 -19.84
C ASP A 122 -19.33 -5.47 -20.44
N GLU A 123 -18.67 -4.39 -20.02
CA GLU A 123 -17.31 -4.02 -20.46
C GLU A 123 -16.24 -4.88 -19.76
N SER A 124 -16.63 -5.75 -18.83
CA SER A 124 -15.73 -6.47 -17.92
C SER A 124 -14.99 -7.65 -18.57
N HIS A 125 -15.25 -7.94 -19.84
CA HIS A 125 -14.64 -9.07 -20.53
C HIS A 125 -13.25 -8.78 -21.11
N HIS A 126 -12.78 -7.53 -21.10
CA HIS A 126 -11.44 -7.17 -21.57
C HIS A 126 -10.66 -6.51 -20.44
N GLY A 127 -9.64 -7.20 -19.90
CA GLY A 127 -8.75 -6.62 -18.91
C GLY A 127 -8.09 -5.35 -19.47
N GLU A 128 -8.23 -4.23 -18.77
CA GLU A 128 -7.69 -2.92 -19.20
C GLU A 128 -6.16 -2.93 -19.40
N VAL A 129 -5.49 -3.87 -18.73
CA VAL A 129 -4.05 -4.13 -18.82
C VAL A 129 -3.79 -5.63 -18.86
N ASN A 130 -2.71 -6.05 -19.53
CA ASN A 130 -2.35 -7.47 -19.56
C ASN A 130 -1.84 -7.94 -18.18
N HIS A 131 -1.82 -9.26 -17.98
CA HIS A 131 -1.35 -9.87 -16.71
C HIS A 131 0.07 -9.44 -16.30
N PHE A 132 0.97 -9.23 -17.27
CA PHE A 132 2.32 -8.76 -17.00
C PHE A 132 2.34 -7.31 -16.49
N GLN A 133 1.52 -6.43 -17.07
CA GLN A 133 1.38 -5.03 -16.69
C GLN A 133 0.70 -4.90 -15.32
N ALA A 134 -0.29 -5.74 -15.05
CA ALA A 134 -0.89 -5.85 -13.72
C ALA A 134 0.14 -6.28 -12.67
N LEU A 135 0.93 -7.33 -12.97
CA LEU A 135 2.02 -7.76 -12.08
C LEU A 135 3.07 -6.66 -11.90
N ALA A 136 3.51 -6.01 -12.98
CA ALA A 136 4.52 -4.97 -12.93
C ALA A 136 4.07 -3.79 -12.06
N THR A 137 2.79 -3.40 -12.16
CA THR A 137 2.19 -2.37 -11.30
C THR A 137 2.21 -2.80 -9.83
N ALA A 138 1.80 -4.03 -9.52
CA ALA A 138 1.79 -4.55 -8.15
C ALA A 138 3.21 -4.69 -7.55
N VAL A 139 4.16 -5.19 -8.33
CA VAL A 139 5.57 -5.32 -7.93
C VAL A 139 6.20 -3.94 -7.75
N SER A 140 5.89 -2.97 -8.62
CA SER A 140 6.37 -1.60 -8.47
C SER A 140 5.83 -0.93 -7.22
N GLY A 141 4.60 -1.23 -6.81
CA GLY A 141 4.01 -0.70 -5.57
C GLY A 141 4.61 -1.30 -4.30
N THR A 142 5.18 -2.51 -4.40
CA THR A 142 5.72 -3.24 -3.24
C THR A 142 7.23 -3.22 -3.16
N VAL A 143 7.96 -3.08 -4.27
CA VAL A 143 9.43 -3.03 -4.32
C VAL A 143 9.89 -1.58 -4.47
N GLY A 144 10.48 -1.02 -3.42
CA GLY A 144 11.01 0.33 -3.43
C GLY A 144 12.29 0.50 -2.61
N LEU A 145 12.85 1.71 -2.66
CA LEU A 145 14.03 2.11 -1.87
C LEU A 145 13.84 1.85 -0.37
N GLY A 146 12.61 2.01 0.13
CA GLY A 146 12.25 1.71 1.51
C GLY A 146 12.53 0.26 1.90
N ASN A 147 12.13 -0.72 1.07
CA ASN A 147 12.37 -2.12 1.38
C ASN A 147 13.86 -2.45 1.37
N ILE A 148 14.62 -1.90 0.43
CA ILE A 148 16.07 -2.12 0.35
C ILE A 148 16.76 -1.54 1.59
N ALA A 149 16.40 -0.33 2.00
CA ALA A 149 16.94 0.31 3.20
C ALA A 149 16.55 -0.44 4.48
N MET A 150 15.30 -0.88 4.61
CA MET A 150 14.82 -1.60 5.78
C MET A 150 15.47 -2.99 5.91
N VAL A 151 15.72 -3.68 4.78
CA VAL A 151 16.50 -4.93 4.78
C VAL A 151 17.92 -4.68 5.30
N ALA A 152 18.58 -3.60 4.87
CA ALA A 152 19.91 -3.25 5.36
C ALA A 152 19.92 -2.96 6.87
N VAL A 153 18.92 -2.23 7.37
CA VAL A 153 18.74 -1.95 8.81
C VAL A 153 18.51 -3.25 9.59
N ALA A 154 17.64 -4.13 9.10
CA ALA A 154 17.33 -5.38 9.76
C ALA A 154 18.53 -6.34 9.80
N ILE A 155 19.36 -6.40 8.76
CA ILE A 155 20.62 -7.15 8.79
C ILE A 155 21.62 -6.50 9.75
N SER A 156 21.68 -5.17 9.80
CA SER A 156 22.61 -4.45 10.68
C SER A 156 22.29 -4.69 12.16
N ILE A 157 21.01 -4.75 12.52
CA ILE A 157 20.56 -4.95 13.91
C ILE A 157 20.46 -6.45 14.26
N GLY A 158 19.89 -7.26 13.35
CA GLY A 158 19.61 -8.69 13.58
C GLY A 158 20.71 -9.65 13.12
N GLY A 159 21.78 -9.14 12.51
CA GLY A 159 22.87 -9.93 11.95
C GLY A 159 22.49 -10.67 10.66
N PRO A 160 23.40 -11.50 10.12
CA PRO A 160 23.18 -12.22 8.85
C PRO A 160 22.03 -13.23 8.92
N GLY A 161 21.64 -13.67 10.12
CA GLY A 161 20.49 -14.56 10.32
C GLY A 161 19.14 -13.91 9.99
N ALA A 162 19.04 -12.58 9.98
CA ALA A 162 17.80 -11.87 9.65
C ALA A 162 17.31 -12.19 8.23
N THR A 163 18.23 -12.35 7.26
CA THR A 163 17.90 -12.68 5.87
C THR A 163 17.22 -14.04 5.76
N PHE A 164 17.65 -15.03 6.54
CA PHE A 164 17.01 -16.35 6.54
C PHE A 164 15.54 -16.26 6.98
N TRP A 165 15.26 -15.50 8.04
CA TRP A 165 13.91 -15.31 8.53
C TRP A 165 13.05 -14.47 7.59
N MET A 166 13.62 -13.51 6.84
CA MET A 166 12.89 -12.76 5.80
C MET A 166 12.46 -13.62 4.62
N VAL A 167 13.18 -14.70 4.30
CA VAL A 167 12.79 -15.64 3.22
C VAL A 167 11.69 -16.59 3.67
N ILE A 168 11.63 -16.89 4.97
CA ILE A 168 10.62 -17.77 5.56
C ILE A 168 9.32 -17.03 5.85
N ALA A 169 9.42 -15.76 6.27
CA ALA A 169 8.30 -14.87 6.54
C ALA A 169 7.52 -14.54 5.27
#